data_AF-T1CCY9-F1
#
_entry.id   AF-T1CCY9-F1
#
_cell.length_a   1.000
_cell.length_b   1.000
_cell.length_c   1.000
_cell.angle_alpha   90.00
_cell.angle_beta   90.00
_cell.angle_gamma   90.00
#
_symmetry.space_group_name_H-M   'P 1'
#
loop_
_entity.id
_entity.type
_entity.pdbx_description
1 polymer ?
#
loop_
_entity_poly.entity_id
_entity_poly.type
_entity_poly.pdbx_seq_one_letter_code
_entity_poly.pdbx_strand_id
1 'polypeptide(L)'
;MFWSSPVSPPVSIPLAAGAHLSALLSLTPAAYFVGFWGAVGRSPGMWLVGIRVVRAEDGGRLGFRRSLLRAAGYLLDLASCFLGFGWAAVDAHRQGWHDKIAGSYVVRRLR
;
A
#
# COMPACT_ATOMS: atom_id res chain seq x y z
N MET A 1 -3.41 5.92 58.49
CA MET A 1 -4.29 5.25 57.52
C MET A 1 -3.67 5.44 56.14
N PHE A 2 -2.71 4.59 55.80
CA PHE A 2 -1.87 4.71 54.60
C PHE A 2 -2.53 3.92 53.46
N TRP A 3 -3.11 4.63 52.50
CA TRP A 3 -3.63 4.04 51.27
C TRP A 3 -2.45 3.81 50.31
N SER A 4 -1.89 2.60 50.30
CA SER A 4 -1.00 2.16 49.22
C SER A 4 -1.87 1.68 48.07
N SER A 5 -2.15 2.57 47.11
CA SER A 5 -2.76 2.20 45.84
C SER A 5 -1.94 1.06 45.22
N PRO A 6 -2.55 -0.07 44.81
CA PRO A 6 -1.82 -1.08 44.05
C PRO A 6 -1.33 -0.43 42.75
N VAL A 7 -0.02 -0.23 42.63
CA VAL A 7 0.61 0.12 41.36
C VAL A 7 0.45 -1.11 40.48
N SER A 8 -0.52 -1.08 39.55
CA SER A 8 -0.68 -2.14 38.55
C SER A 8 0.67 -2.37 37.88
N PRO A 9 1.15 -3.63 37.75
CA PRO A 9 2.39 -3.87 37.03
C PRO A 9 2.25 -3.31 35.60
N PRO A 10 3.31 -2.74 35.03
CA PRO A 10 3.28 -2.30 33.64
C PRO A 10 2.87 -3.49 32.79
N VAL A 11 1.81 -3.34 31.99
CA VAL A 11 1.39 -4.35 31.01
C VAL A 11 2.53 -4.47 30.00
N SER A 12 3.43 -5.43 30.23
CA SER A 12 4.52 -5.74 29.33
C SER A 12 3.96 -6.54 28.16
N ILE A 13 3.45 -5.81 27.16
CA ILE A 13 3.11 -6.43 25.87
C ILE A 13 4.37 -7.15 25.39
N PRO A 14 4.35 -8.49 25.20
CA PRO A 14 5.51 -9.20 24.70
C PRO A 14 5.91 -8.58 23.35
N LEU A 15 7.15 -8.15 23.20
CA LEU A 15 7.65 -7.53 21.96
C LEU A 15 7.34 -8.40 20.73
N ALA A 16 7.37 -9.73 20.90
CA ALA A 16 6.97 -10.71 19.89
C ALA A 16 5.49 -10.61 19.51
N ALA A 17 4.58 -10.46 20.47
CA ALA A 17 3.15 -10.31 20.20
C ALA A 17 2.84 -9.04 19.39
N GLY A 18 3.56 -7.95 19.69
CA GLY A 18 3.49 -6.71 18.90
C GLY A 18 4.00 -6.88 17.47
N ALA A 19 5.08 -7.66 17.26
CA ALA A 19 5.66 -7.92 15.95
C ALA A 19 4.78 -8.80 15.06
N HIS A 20 4.12 -9.82 15.61
CA HIS A 20 3.21 -10.67 14.85
C HIS A 20 1.96 -9.89 14.39
N LEU A 21 1.43 -9.03 15.25
CA LEU A 21 0.29 -8.19 14.93
C LEU A 21 0.63 -7.17 13.84
N SER A 22 1.79 -6.50 13.93
CA SER A 22 2.21 -5.52 12.93
C SER A 22 2.50 -6.15 11.56
N ALA A 23 3.08 -7.35 11.54
CA ALA A 23 3.30 -8.13 10.33
C ALA A 23 1.97 -8.52 9.66
N LEU A 24 1.00 -9.04 10.42
CA LEU A 24 -0.33 -9.36 9.89
C LEU A 24 -1.00 -8.12 9.28
N LEU A 25 -0.99 -7.01 10.01
CA LEU A 25 -1.63 -5.76 9.57
C LEU A 25 -1.01 -5.18 8.30
N SER A 26 0.27 -5.43 8.04
CA SER A 26 0.98 -4.88 6.87
C SER A 26 0.97 -5.84 5.66
N LEU A 27 1.14 -7.13 5.89
CA LEU A 27 1.28 -8.13 4.82
C LEU A 27 -0.06 -8.53 4.20
N THR A 28 -1.12 -8.64 5.00
CA THR A 28 -2.46 -8.99 4.50
C THR A 28 -2.99 -7.98 3.47
N PRO A 29 -2.98 -6.66 3.72
CA PRO A 29 -3.42 -5.70 2.69
C PRO A 29 -2.49 -5.67 1.49
N ALA A 30 -1.17 -5.80 1.67
CA ALA A 30 -0.23 -5.86 0.56
C ALA A 30 -0.54 -7.06 -0.36
N ALA A 31 -0.74 -8.25 0.20
CA ALA A 31 -1.10 -9.45 -0.55
C ALA A 31 -2.45 -9.30 -1.26
N TYR A 32 -3.45 -8.70 -0.58
CA TYR A 32 -4.74 -8.37 -1.18
C TYR A 32 -4.56 -7.47 -2.41
N PHE A 33 -3.89 -6.33 -2.28
CA PHE A 33 -3.70 -5.40 -3.38
C PHE A 33 -2.87 -5.99 -4.53
N VAL A 34 -1.78 -6.68 -4.22
CA VAL A 34 -0.95 -7.36 -5.22
C VAL A 34 -1.76 -8.41 -5.99
N GLY A 35 -2.59 -9.18 -5.28
CA GLY A 35 -3.49 -10.16 -5.90
C GLY A 35 -4.50 -9.51 -6.84
N PHE A 36 -5.20 -8.47 -6.38
CA PHE A 36 -6.20 -7.77 -7.18
C PHE A 36 -5.60 -6.99 -8.36
N TRP A 37 -4.44 -6.35 -8.19
CA TRP A 37 -3.75 -5.66 -9.28
C TRP A 37 -3.16 -6.64 -10.29
N GLY A 38 -2.58 -7.75 -9.84
CA GLY A 38 -2.03 -8.78 -10.71
C GLY A 38 -3.12 -9.49 -11.51
N ALA A 39 -4.23 -9.85 -10.86
CA ALA A 39 -5.33 -10.57 -11.47
C ALA A 39 -6.26 -9.66 -12.28
N VAL A 40 -6.72 -8.53 -11.75
CA VAL A 40 -7.79 -7.75 -12.41
C VAL A 40 -7.33 -6.33 -12.78
N GLY A 41 -6.16 -5.90 -12.30
CA GLY A 41 -5.69 -4.52 -12.44
C GLY A 41 -6.56 -3.53 -11.66
N ARG A 42 -7.36 -4.00 -10.71
CA ARG A 42 -8.27 -3.16 -9.93
C ARG A 42 -8.66 -3.86 -8.63
N SER A 43 -8.76 -3.09 -7.56
CA SER A 43 -9.36 -3.54 -6.29
C SER A 43 -10.85 -3.16 -6.26
N PRO A 44 -11.66 -3.77 -5.36
CA PRO A 44 -13.04 -3.36 -5.13
C PRO A 44 -13.23 -1.85 -4.90
N GLY A 45 -12.35 -1.21 -4.12
CA GLY A 45 -12.38 0.25 -3.92
C GLY A 45 -12.15 1.04 -5.22
N MET A 46 -11.22 0.59 -6.06
CA MET A 46 -11.02 1.18 -7.39
C MET A 46 -12.24 0.99 -8.30
N TRP A 47 -13.00 -0.09 -8.09
CA TRP A 47 -14.23 -0.36 -8.81
C TRP A 47 -15.30 0.69 -8.53
N LEU A 48 -15.45 1.08 -7.27
CA LEU A 48 -16.40 2.11 -6.84
C LEU A 48 -16.09 3.47 -7.47
N VAL A 49 -14.81 3.82 -7.59
CA VAL A 49 -14.35 5.11 -8.15
C VAL A 49 -14.23 5.06 -9.69
N GLY A 50 -14.37 3.88 -10.30
CA GLY A 50 -14.26 3.70 -11.76
C GLY A 50 -12.84 3.87 -12.30
N ILE A 51 -11.83 3.55 -11.50
CA ILE A 51 -10.41 3.60 -11.89
C ILE A 51 -9.84 2.19 -12.03
N ARG A 52 -8.75 2.06 -12.80
CA ARG A 52 -7.99 0.82 -12.91
C ARG A 52 -6.51 1.12 -13.08
N VAL A 53 -5.69 0.20 -12.60
CA VAL A 53 -4.24 0.19 -12.83
C VAL A 53 -3.96 -0.61 -14.11
N VAL A 54 -3.18 -0.03 -14.99
CA VAL A 54 -2.76 -0.63 -16.27
C VAL A 54 -1.25 -0.56 -16.41
N ARG A 55 -0.70 -1.48 -17.22
CA ARG A 55 0.70 -1.44 -17.60
C ARG A 55 0.97 -0.23 -18.51
N ALA A 56 2.08 0.46 -18.26
CA ALA A 56 2.46 1.67 -19.00
C ALA A 56 2.80 1.42 -20.48
N GLU A 57 3.29 0.23 -20.81
CA GLU A 57 3.75 -0.11 -22.16
C GLU A 57 2.61 -0.35 -23.16
N ASP A 58 1.54 -1.03 -22.74
CA ASP A 58 0.48 -1.53 -23.63
C ASP A 58 -0.94 -1.30 -23.11
N GLY A 59 -1.10 -0.68 -21.93
CA GLY A 59 -2.40 -0.51 -21.27
C GLY A 59 -3.01 -1.83 -20.76
N GLY A 60 -2.26 -2.92 -20.78
CA GLY A 60 -2.68 -4.25 -20.40
C GLY A 60 -2.79 -4.46 -18.89
N ARG A 61 -3.00 -5.72 -18.48
CA ARG A 61 -2.96 -6.12 -17.07
C ARG A 61 -1.53 -5.97 -16.55
N LEU A 62 -1.39 -5.50 -15.32
CA LEU A 62 -0.09 -5.23 -14.71
C LEU A 62 0.71 -6.53 -14.48
N GLY A 63 0.02 -7.60 -14.12
CA GLY A 63 0.64 -8.88 -13.76
C GLY A 63 1.24 -8.86 -12.35
N PHE A 64 1.52 -10.04 -11.80
CA PHE A 64 1.93 -10.19 -10.40
C PHE A 64 3.29 -9.55 -10.10
N ARG A 65 4.29 -9.70 -10.97
CA ARG A 65 5.64 -9.13 -10.76
C ARG A 65 5.62 -7.62 -10.60
N ARG A 66 4.94 -6.91 -11.51
CA ARG A 66 4.83 -5.45 -11.44
C ARG A 66 3.93 -4.98 -10.31
N SER A 67 2.91 -5.76 -9.95
CA SER A 67 2.09 -5.49 -8.77
C SER A 67 2.90 -5.59 -7.47
N LEU A 68 3.83 -6.55 -7.39
CA LEU A 68 4.76 -6.66 -6.26
C LEU A 68 5.77 -5.49 -6.23
N LEU A 69 6.31 -5.10 -7.39
CA LEU A 69 7.16 -3.92 -7.50
C LEU A 69 6.42 -2.64 -7.06
N ARG A 70 5.13 -2.52 -7.40
CA ARG A 70 4.28 -1.44 -6.93
C ARG A 70 4.14 -1.45 -5.40
N ALA A 71 3.93 -2.63 -4.80
CA ALA A 71 3.88 -2.77 -3.34
C ALA A 71 5.21 -2.39 -2.67
N ALA A 72 6.35 -2.77 -3.26
CA ALA A 72 7.67 -2.35 -2.78
C ALA A 72 7.87 -0.84 -2.91
N GLY A 73 7.35 -0.23 -3.98
CA GLY A 73 7.37 1.23 -4.17
C GLY A 73 6.64 1.99 -3.05
N TYR A 74 5.56 1.43 -2.48
CA TYR A 74 4.89 2.04 -1.33
C TYR A 74 5.76 2.04 -0.06
N LEU A 75 6.68 1.07 0.10
CA LEU A 75 7.65 1.09 1.20
C LEU A 75 8.65 2.23 1.03
N LEU A 76 9.04 2.52 -0.22
CA LEU A 76 9.88 3.68 -0.54
C LEU A 76 9.13 4.99 -0.28
N ASP A 77 7.85 5.08 -0.64
CA ASP A 77 7.03 6.25 -0.34
C ASP A 77 6.89 6.46 1.17
N LEU A 78 6.72 5.38 1.94
CA LEU A 78 6.65 5.45 3.41
C LEU A 78 8.00 5.91 4.00
N ALA A 79 9.11 5.36 3.51
CA ALA A 79 10.46 5.73 3.95
C ALA A 79 10.81 7.19 3.61
N SER A 80 10.30 7.70 2.49
CA SER A 80 10.48 9.08 2.04
C SER A 80 9.42 10.04 2.60
N CYS A 81 8.75 9.70 3.71
CA CYS A 81 7.74 10.55 4.36
C CYS A 81 6.61 10.99 3.41
N PHE A 82 6.10 10.08 2.59
CA PHE A 82 5.02 10.31 1.61
C PHE A 82 5.36 11.29 0.49
N LEU A 83 6.63 11.67 0.32
CA LEU A 83 7.06 12.56 -0.77
C LEU A 83 6.75 11.98 -2.15
N GLY A 84 6.82 10.66 -2.31
CA GLY A 84 6.45 9.98 -3.56
C GLY A 84 4.98 10.13 -3.95
N PHE A 85 4.08 10.37 -2.98
CA PHE A 85 2.68 10.73 -3.28
C PHE A 85 2.54 12.18 -3.72
N GLY A 86 3.29 13.10 -3.09
CA GLY A 86 3.35 14.50 -3.51
C GLY A 86 3.90 14.67 -4.92
N TRP A 87 4.86 13.82 -5.31
CA TRP A 87 5.43 13.82 -6.66
C TRP A 87 4.37 13.59 -7.75
N ALA A 88 3.36 12.77 -7.49
CA ALA A 88 2.28 12.51 -8.45
C ALA A 88 1.48 13.78 -8.82
N ALA A 89 1.52 14.84 -8.00
CA ALA A 89 0.87 16.12 -8.31
C ALA A 89 1.70 16.98 -9.28
N VAL A 90 3.03 16.84 -9.27
CA VAL A 90 3.97 17.62 -10.09
C VAL A 90 4.31 16.89 -11.39
N ASP A 91 4.27 15.56 -11.38
CA ASP A 91 4.63 14.74 -12.51
C ASP A 91 3.70 14.95 -13.72
N ALA A 92 4.28 15.12 -14.91
CA ALA A 92 3.54 15.34 -16.16
C ALA A 92 2.56 14.20 -16.48
N HIS A 93 2.87 12.98 -16.05
CA HIS A 93 2.02 11.80 -16.23
C HIS A 93 1.23 11.42 -14.97
N ARG A 94 1.27 12.28 -13.94
CA ARG A 94 0.64 12.08 -12.63
C ARG A 94 0.99 10.75 -11.96
N GLN A 95 2.23 10.30 -12.14
CA GLN A 95 2.73 9.05 -11.56
C GLN A 95 3.45 9.32 -10.23
N GLY A 96 3.12 8.54 -9.20
CA GLY A 96 3.96 8.45 -8.01
C GLY A 96 5.25 7.67 -8.27
N TRP A 97 6.19 7.69 -7.33
CA TRP A 97 7.42 6.91 -7.46
C TRP A 97 7.12 5.41 -7.53
N HIS A 98 6.17 4.91 -6.74
CA HIS A 98 5.70 3.53 -6.84
C HIS A 98 5.10 3.18 -8.22
N ASP A 99 4.44 4.14 -8.88
CA ASP A 99 3.86 3.96 -10.21
C ASP A 99 4.95 3.84 -11.27
N LYS A 100 5.98 4.69 -11.18
CA LYS A 100 7.14 4.70 -12.07
C LYS A 100 7.94 3.42 -11.95
N ILE A 101 8.24 2.99 -10.73
CA ILE A 101 9.00 1.75 -10.47
C ILE A 101 8.25 0.53 -11.01
N ALA A 102 6.92 0.50 -10.87
CA ALA A 102 6.10 -0.58 -11.39
C ALA A 102 5.83 -0.51 -12.91
N GLY A 103 6.15 0.61 -13.55
CA GLY A 103 5.76 0.89 -14.93
C GLY A 103 4.24 0.80 -15.11
N SER A 104 3.51 1.51 -14.27
CA SER A 104 2.05 1.44 -14.18
C SER A 104 1.38 2.81 -14.28
N TYR A 105 0.16 2.85 -14.81
CA TYR A 105 -0.69 4.03 -14.81
C TYR A 105 -2.02 3.73 -14.14
N VAL A 106 -2.55 4.73 -13.44
CA VAL A 106 -3.93 4.73 -12.97
C VAL A 106 -4.77 5.49 -13.99
N VAL A 107 -5.67 4.78 -14.67
CA VAL A 107 -6.56 5.36 -15.67
C VAL A 107 -8.00 5.33 -15.18
N ARG A 108 -8.74 6.40 -15.46
CA ARG A 108 -10.18 6.47 -15.22
C ARG A 108 -10.91 5.82 -16.39
N ARG A 109 -11.86 4.93 -16.11
CA ARG A 109 -12.77 4.42 -17.13
C ARG A 109 -13.82 5.52 -17.37
N LEU A 110 -13.71 6.22 -18.49
CA LEU A 110 -14.84 6.99 -19.01
C LEU A 110 -15.94 5.97 -19.40
N ARG A 111 -17.16 6.20 -18.90
CA ARG A 111 -18.33 5.41 -19.32
C ARG A 111 -18.71 5.79 -20.73
#